data_AF-A0A1F2U2D4-F1
#
_entry.id   AF-A0A1F2U2D4-F1
#
_cell.length_a   1.000
_cell.length_b   1.000
_cell.length_c   1.000
_cell.angle_alpha   90.00
_cell.angle_beta   90.00
_cell.angle_gamma   90.00
#
_symmetry.space_group_name_H-M   'P 1'
#
loop_
_entity.id
_entity.type
_entity.pdbx_description
1 polymer ?
#
loop_
_entity_poly.entity_id
_entity_poly.type
_entity_poly.pdbx_seq_one_letter_code
_entity_poly.pdbx_strand_id
1 'polypeptide(L)'
;MTMSGLFGEAELFASIAEEWDRHLRAKYPGAIRYFKMDEACQLDGEFKDWKQENRDMKVLQMSKLIDRQDLVEISARVDLRAFGKTAASWSHIKPEHGDAQRHHSMGQPYLLLFQYVLVTATTEAVERGATSPIEIGFDDQSIFSRTVLAGYSSLREDERDFPDRFAVMPVRPWFRKDQEFVILQAADMLAGELRLTAEDYEDNPSFIGTLCPHLTVSRHLKDIGEADLNDLHEHLVQTLEREEGEAHALHKLGGCEED
;
A
#
# COMPACT_ATOMS: atom_id res chain seq x y z
N MET A 1 -2.25 -1.78 -10.62
CA MET A 1 -2.75 -1.94 -9.22
C MET A 1 -2.20 -0.79 -8.41
N THR A 2 -2.97 -0.28 -7.45
CA THR A 2 -2.62 0.89 -6.64
C THR A 2 -2.77 0.57 -5.15
N MET A 3 -1.96 1.21 -4.32
CA MET A 3 -2.09 1.25 -2.87
C MET A 3 -1.75 2.66 -2.41
N SER A 4 -2.61 3.22 -1.58
CA SER A 4 -2.42 4.56 -1.01
C SER A 4 -2.79 4.53 0.45
N GLY A 5 -2.17 5.41 1.21
CA GLY A 5 -2.43 5.60 2.63
C GLY A 5 -2.13 7.02 3.06
N LEU A 6 -2.64 7.37 4.23
CA LEU A 6 -2.34 8.61 4.92
C LEU A 6 -1.38 8.32 6.08
N PHE A 7 -0.44 9.23 6.30
CA PHE A 7 0.52 9.23 7.38
C PHE A 7 0.42 10.54 8.15
N GLY A 8 0.35 10.47 9.47
CA GLY A 8 0.19 11.62 10.35
C GLY A 8 0.01 11.20 11.81
N GLU A 9 -0.14 12.20 12.69
CA GLU A 9 -0.35 11.99 14.11
C GLU A 9 -1.73 11.37 14.40
N ALA A 10 -1.83 10.59 15.48
CA ALA A 10 -3.06 9.90 15.85
C ALA A 10 -4.21 10.87 16.16
N GLU A 11 -3.92 12.00 16.82
CA GLU A 11 -4.89 13.05 17.13
C GLU A 11 -5.45 13.71 15.87
N LEU A 12 -4.60 13.86 14.85
CA LEU A 12 -5.02 14.38 13.56
C LEU A 12 -5.99 13.40 12.89
N PHE A 13 -5.69 12.10 12.87
CA PHE A 13 -6.61 11.09 12.36
C PHE A 13 -7.92 11.03 13.15
N ALA A 14 -7.91 11.21 14.47
CA ALA A 14 -9.13 11.28 15.25
C ALA A 14 -10.01 12.47 14.80
N SER A 15 -9.42 13.66 14.62
CA SER A 15 -10.16 14.84 14.15
C SER A 15 -10.74 14.67 12.74
N ILE A 16 -9.97 14.06 11.83
CA ILE A 16 -10.42 13.77 10.47
C ILE A 16 -11.53 12.72 10.50
N ALA A 17 -11.42 11.69 11.33
CA ALA A 17 -12.45 10.66 11.45
C ALA A 17 -13.80 11.24 11.90
N GLU A 18 -13.78 12.16 12.86
CA GLU A 18 -14.98 12.87 13.32
C GLU A 18 -15.59 13.75 12.20
N GLU A 19 -14.76 14.48 11.45
CA GLU A 19 -15.20 15.28 10.31
C GLU A 19 -15.75 14.41 9.17
N TRP A 20 -15.08 13.30 8.87
CA TRP A 20 -15.49 12.36 7.86
C TRP A 20 -16.86 11.76 8.19
N ASP A 21 -17.08 11.30 9.43
CA ASP A 21 -18.38 10.79 9.87
C ASP A 21 -19.49 11.86 9.81
N ARG A 22 -19.17 13.12 10.16
CA ARG A 22 -20.09 14.25 9.96
C ARG A 22 -20.46 14.41 8.49
N HIS A 23 -19.49 14.31 7.58
CA HIS A 23 -19.75 14.38 6.15
C HIS A 23 -20.58 13.18 5.68
N LEU A 24 -20.28 11.94 6.08
CA LEU A 24 -21.07 10.75 5.75
C LEU A 24 -22.56 10.97 6.09
N ARG A 25 -22.85 11.46 7.31
CA ARG A 25 -24.20 11.67 7.86
C ARG A 25 -24.88 12.96 7.41
N ALA A 26 -24.18 13.86 6.70
CA ALA A 26 -24.75 15.12 6.25
C ALA A 26 -25.94 14.87 5.31
N LYS A 27 -27.07 15.54 5.57
CA LYS A 27 -28.29 15.42 4.74
C LYS A 27 -28.12 15.95 3.33
N TYR A 28 -27.21 16.91 3.13
CA TYR A 28 -26.92 17.52 1.86
C TYR A 28 -25.43 17.30 1.53
N PRO A 29 -25.06 16.88 0.31
CA PRO A 29 -25.93 16.61 -0.85
C PRO A 29 -26.73 15.28 -0.76
N GLY A 30 -26.42 14.47 0.25
CA GLY A 30 -27.09 13.22 0.58
C GLY A 30 -26.30 12.48 1.66
N ALA A 31 -26.98 11.70 2.51
CA ALA A 31 -26.31 10.87 3.50
C ALA A 31 -25.91 9.52 2.89
N ILE A 32 -24.72 9.04 3.24
CA ILE A 32 -24.20 7.72 2.88
C ILE A 32 -23.72 7.02 4.16
N ARG A 33 -23.81 5.69 4.23
CA ARG A 33 -23.37 4.94 5.41
C ARG A 33 -21.85 4.78 5.48
N TYR A 34 -21.22 4.66 4.32
CA TYR A 34 -19.78 4.56 4.15
C TYR A 34 -19.40 5.19 2.79
N PHE A 35 -18.13 5.45 2.60
CA PHE A 35 -17.58 5.91 1.34
C PHE A 35 -16.72 4.80 0.70
N LYS A 36 -16.95 4.59 -0.59
CA LYS A 36 -16.12 3.76 -1.48
C LYS A 36 -15.95 4.50 -2.80
N MET A 37 -14.72 4.60 -3.28
CA MET A 37 -14.41 5.38 -4.48
C MET A 37 -14.97 4.73 -5.74
N ASP A 38 -14.92 3.39 -5.85
CA ASP A 38 -15.52 2.67 -6.97
C ASP A 38 -17.03 2.90 -7.06
N GLU A 39 -17.73 2.87 -5.92
CA GLU A 39 -19.17 3.15 -5.87
C GLU A 39 -19.49 4.59 -6.27
N ALA A 40 -18.69 5.54 -5.77
CA ALA A 40 -18.81 6.94 -6.12
C ALA A 40 -18.61 7.16 -7.62
N CYS A 41 -17.62 6.50 -8.24
CA CYS A 41 -17.33 6.58 -9.67
C CYS A 41 -18.50 6.05 -10.53
N GLN A 42 -19.11 4.94 -10.11
CA GLN A 42 -20.14 4.23 -10.87
C GLN A 42 -21.58 4.73 -10.58
N LEU A 43 -21.76 5.63 -9.61
CA LEU A 43 -23.08 6.01 -9.09
C LEU A 43 -23.90 4.77 -8.67
N ASP A 44 -23.24 3.84 -7.99
CA ASP A 44 -23.84 2.62 -7.45
C ASP A 44 -23.72 2.58 -5.91
N GLY A 45 -24.06 1.45 -5.29
CA GLY A 45 -23.89 1.29 -3.84
C GLY A 45 -24.59 2.37 -3.01
N GLU A 46 -23.84 3.07 -2.16
CA GLU A 46 -24.33 4.21 -1.37
C GLU A 46 -24.65 5.46 -2.22
N PHE A 47 -24.10 5.55 -3.43
CA PHE A 47 -24.34 6.61 -4.41
C PHE A 47 -25.41 6.24 -5.44
N LYS A 48 -26.07 5.08 -5.29
CA LYS A 48 -27.14 4.67 -6.18
C LYS A 48 -28.25 5.72 -6.23
N ASP A 49 -28.72 6.02 -7.44
CA ASP A 49 -29.76 7.02 -7.74
C ASP A 49 -29.37 8.48 -7.42
N TRP A 50 -28.11 8.74 -7.05
CA TRP A 50 -27.62 10.11 -6.90
C TRP A 50 -27.52 10.80 -8.26
N LYS A 51 -27.75 12.11 -8.25
CA LYS A 51 -27.32 12.97 -9.35
C LYS A 51 -25.80 13.11 -9.31
N GLN A 52 -25.17 13.15 -10.48
CA GLN A 52 -23.73 13.28 -10.60
C GLN A 52 -23.18 14.50 -9.84
N GLU A 53 -23.86 15.65 -9.92
CA GLU A 53 -23.42 16.88 -9.26
C GLU A 53 -23.44 16.75 -7.72
N ASN A 54 -24.37 15.97 -7.19
CA ASN A 54 -24.45 15.69 -5.76
C ASN A 54 -23.30 14.77 -5.31
N ARG A 55 -22.97 13.76 -6.12
CA ARG A 55 -21.81 12.88 -5.88
C ARG A 55 -20.52 13.69 -5.91
N ASP A 56 -20.32 14.50 -6.94
CA ASP A 56 -19.13 15.34 -7.10
C ASP A 56 -18.96 16.28 -5.90
N MET A 57 -20.05 16.92 -5.46
CA MET A 57 -20.02 17.79 -4.29
C MET A 57 -19.65 17.03 -3.01
N LYS A 58 -20.16 15.81 -2.82
CA LYS A 58 -19.84 14.97 -1.66
C LYS A 58 -18.38 14.57 -1.65
N VAL A 59 -17.87 14.07 -2.78
CA VAL A 59 -16.46 13.67 -2.93
C VAL A 59 -15.55 14.87 -2.70
N LEU A 60 -15.86 16.03 -3.30
CA LEU A 60 -15.11 17.27 -3.10
C LEU A 60 -15.08 17.75 -1.65
N GLN A 61 -16.19 17.60 -0.93
CA GLN A 61 -16.25 17.98 0.49
C GLN A 61 -15.36 17.08 1.34
N MET A 62 -15.35 15.78 1.05
CA MET A 62 -14.58 14.79 1.80
C MET A 62 -13.09 14.85 1.47
N SER A 63 -12.71 15.08 0.21
CA SER A 63 -11.30 15.23 -0.18
C SER A 63 -10.63 16.45 0.44
N LYS A 64 -11.36 17.55 0.63
CA LYS A 64 -10.86 18.73 1.38
C LYS A 64 -10.45 18.43 2.82
N LEU A 65 -10.96 17.37 3.44
CA LEU A 65 -10.57 16.98 4.80
C LEU A 65 -9.15 16.41 4.84
N ILE A 66 -8.68 15.87 3.73
CA ILE A 66 -7.38 15.21 3.60
C ILE A 66 -6.39 16.02 2.75
N ASP A 67 -6.84 17.10 2.10
CA ASP A 67 -5.99 18.13 1.51
C ASP A 67 -5.38 19.03 2.60
N ARG A 68 -4.38 18.50 3.29
CA ARG A 68 -3.75 19.20 4.42
C ARG A 68 -2.24 19.03 4.39
N GLN A 69 -1.53 20.07 4.82
CA GLN A 69 -0.06 20.08 4.88
C GLN A 69 0.52 19.25 6.04
N ASP A 70 -0.30 18.96 7.06
CA ASP A 70 0.08 18.15 8.22
C ASP A 70 -0.15 16.64 7.99
N LEU A 71 -0.76 16.27 6.86
CA LEU A 71 -0.87 14.90 6.38
C LEU A 71 0.14 14.62 5.28
N VAL A 72 0.62 13.37 5.24
CA VAL A 72 1.38 12.85 4.11
C VAL A 72 0.62 11.72 3.47
N GLU A 73 0.36 11.85 2.18
CA GLU A 73 -0.04 10.73 1.36
C GLU A 73 1.19 9.86 1.07
N ILE A 74 1.07 8.55 1.21
CA ILE A 74 2.05 7.57 0.77
C ILE A 74 1.36 6.68 -0.25
N SER A 75 1.89 6.65 -1.48
CA SER A 75 1.20 6.04 -2.61
C SER A 75 2.15 5.25 -3.49
N ALA A 76 1.68 4.12 -4.00
CA ALA A 76 2.39 3.35 -4.99
C ALA A 76 1.46 2.73 -6.02
N ARG A 77 1.94 2.64 -7.25
CA ARG A 77 1.28 1.91 -8.32
C ARG A 77 2.25 0.96 -9.00
N VAL A 78 1.75 -0.21 -9.36
CA VAL A 78 2.47 -1.22 -10.13
C VAL A 78 1.75 -1.48 -11.45
N ASP A 79 2.52 -1.41 -12.53
CA ASP A 79 2.06 -1.82 -13.87
C ASP A 79 1.86 -3.34 -13.86
N LEU A 80 0.59 -3.77 -13.91
CA LEU A 80 0.24 -5.19 -13.88
C LEU A 80 0.66 -5.93 -15.16
N ARG A 81 0.76 -5.23 -16.30
CA ARG A 81 1.23 -5.82 -17.55
C ARG A 81 2.73 -6.07 -17.48
N ALA A 82 3.50 -5.09 -17.02
CA ALA A 82 4.93 -5.27 -16.78
C ALA A 82 5.19 -6.36 -15.74
N PHE A 83 4.49 -6.28 -14.60
CA PHE A 83 4.56 -7.30 -13.55
C PHE A 83 4.27 -8.70 -14.09
N GLY A 84 3.26 -8.88 -14.93
CA GLY A 84 2.95 -10.18 -15.53
C GLY A 84 4.08 -10.75 -16.40
N LYS A 85 4.81 -9.91 -17.13
CA LYS A 85 5.98 -10.34 -17.92
C LYS A 85 7.13 -10.78 -17.01
N THR A 86 7.43 -9.99 -15.97
CA THR A 86 8.55 -10.25 -15.06
C THR A 86 8.25 -11.39 -14.07
N ALA A 87 7.00 -11.54 -13.64
CA ALA A 87 6.59 -12.66 -12.78
C ALA A 87 6.79 -14.02 -13.48
N ALA A 88 6.66 -14.07 -14.80
CA ALA A 88 6.98 -15.28 -15.57
C ALA A 88 8.48 -15.63 -15.47
N SER A 89 9.37 -14.63 -15.49
CA SER A 89 10.79 -14.86 -15.22
C SER A 89 11.06 -15.19 -13.75
N TRP A 90 10.25 -14.79 -12.78
CA TRP A 90 10.49 -15.15 -11.37
C TRP A 90 10.13 -16.61 -11.02
N SER A 91 9.44 -17.31 -11.92
CA SER A 91 8.95 -18.68 -11.66
C SER A 91 10.04 -19.73 -11.41
N HIS A 92 11.29 -19.48 -11.81
CA HIS A 92 12.43 -20.37 -11.56
C HIS A 92 13.14 -20.10 -10.23
N ILE A 93 12.86 -18.96 -9.60
CA ILE A 93 13.36 -18.62 -8.27
C ILE A 93 12.49 -19.38 -7.25
N LYS A 94 12.82 -20.65 -7.02
CA LYS A 94 12.17 -21.49 -6.01
C LYS A 94 13.05 -21.56 -4.77
N PRO A 95 12.53 -21.29 -3.56
CA PRO A 95 13.27 -21.61 -2.35
C PRO A 95 13.49 -23.12 -2.28
N GLU A 96 14.73 -23.57 -2.05
CA GLU A 96 15.11 -24.99 -2.01
C GLU A 96 14.53 -25.75 -0.80
N HIS A 97 13.81 -25.09 0.11
CA HIS A 97 13.35 -25.70 1.37
C HIS A 97 11.81 -25.80 1.45
N GLY A 98 11.32 -26.99 1.10
CA GLY A 98 10.18 -27.70 1.71
C GLY A 98 8.83 -26.99 1.80
N ASP A 99 7.83 -27.51 1.08
CA ASP A 99 6.37 -27.24 1.18
C ASP A 99 5.91 -25.76 1.12
N ALA A 100 6.83 -24.82 1.02
CA ALA A 100 6.58 -23.45 0.64
C ALA A 100 6.46 -23.35 -0.89
N GLN A 101 5.40 -23.97 -1.44
CA GLN A 101 4.66 -23.39 -2.56
C GLN A 101 3.95 -22.07 -2.15
N ARG A 102 4.51 -21.38 -1.15
CA ARG A 102 4.07 -20.12 -0.58
C ARG A 102 4.65 -19.05 -1.50
N HIS A 103 3.76 -18.45 -2.27
CA HIS A 103 3.91 -17.18 -2.95
C HIS A 103 5.16 -16.42 -2.48
N HIS A 104 6.22 -16.43 -3.30
CA HIS A 104 7.31 -15.47 -3.15
C HIS A 104 6.63 -14.11 -2.95
N SER A 105 7.03 -13.33 -1.95
CA SER A 105 6.41 -12.01 -1.67
C SER A 105 6.35 -11.13 -2.93
N MET A 106 7.33 -11.33 -3.81
CA MET A 106 7.45 -10.67 -5.11
C MET A 106 6.46 -11.18 -6.15
N GLY A 107 6.00 -12.42 -6.10
CA GLY A 107 5.01 -12.99 -7.04
C GLY A 107 3.59 -12.45 -6.86
N GLN A 108 3.36 -11.54 -5.91
CA GLN A 108 2.07 -10.88 -5.71
C GLN A 108 2.23 -9.36 -5.73
N PRO A 109 1.62 -8.64 -6.70
CA PRO A 109 1.79 -7.20 -6.84
C PRO A 109 1.31 -6.44 -5.60
N TYR A 110 0.33 -6.99 -4.87
CA TYR A 110 -0.16 -6.43 -3.60
C TYR A 110 0.92 -6.41 -2.51
N LEU A 111 1.72 -7.48 -2.39
CA LEU A 111 2.78 -7.56 -1.37
C LEU A 111 3.93 -6.61 -1.66
N LEU A 112 4.26 -6.43 -2.95
CA LEU A 112 5.25 -5.44 -3.39
C LEU A 112 4.82 -4.02 -2.98
N LEU A 113 3.55 -3.66 -3.23
CA LEU A 113 3.00 -2.37 -2.81
C LEU A 113 2.95 -2.23 -1.29
N PHE A 114 2.58 -3.30 -0.56
CA PHE A 114 2.59 -3.33 0.90
C PHE A 114 3.99 -3.05 1.45
N GLN A 115 5.02 -3.73 0.92
CA GLN A 115 6.42 -3.53 1.33
C GLN A 115 6.84 -2.08 1.10
N TYR A 116 6.54 -1.54 -0.08
CA TYR A 116 6.84 -0.14 -0.40
C TYR A 116 6.19 0.85 0.58
N VAL A 117 4.89 0.70 0.83
CA VAL A 117 4.15 1.59 1.74
C VAL A 117 4.71 1.50 3.16
N LEU A 118 4.98 0.28 3.64
CA LEU A 118 5.54 0.05 4.97
C LEU A 118 6.94 0.68 5.12
N VAL A 119 7.84 0.41 4.17
CA VAL A 119 9.19 0.99 4.17
C VAL A 119 9.12 2.51 4.13
N THR A 120 8.31 3.07 3.22
CA THR A 120 8.15 4.52 3.07
C THR A 120 7.57 5.18 4.33
N ALA A 121 6.56 4.56 4.95
CA ALA A 121 5.97 5.06 6.20
C ALA A 121 6.99 5.06 7.34
N THR A 122 7.80 4.01 7.46
CA THR A 122 8.85 3.96 8.50
C THR A 122 9.96 4.98 8.24
N THR A 123 10.34 5.22 6.99
CA THR A 123 11.29 6.26 6.63
C THR A 123 10.75 7.65 6.96
N GLU A 124 9.50 7.96 6.60
CA GLU A 124 8.86 9.23 6.93
C GLU A 124 8.74 9.42 8.45
N ALA A 125 8.47 8.35 9.21
CA ALA A 125 8.46 8.39 10.67
C ALA A 125 9.83 8.80 11.24
N VAL A 126 10.92 8.20 10.74
CA VAL A 126 12.29 8.57 11.14
C VAL A 126 12.61 10.02 10.76
N GLU A 127 12.25 10.46 9.54
CA GLU A 127 12.47 11.84 9.09
C GLU A 127 11.76 12.87 9.99
N ARG A 128 10.61 12.50 10.56
CA ARG A 128 9.85 13.30 11.53
C ARG A 128 10.34 13.18 12.98
N GLY A 129 11.38 12.38 13.23
CA GLY A 129 11.96 12.20 14.55
C GLY A 129 11.22 11.21 15.45
N ALA A 130 10.40 10.32 14.88
CA ALA A 130 9.82 9.23 15.66
C ALA A 130 10.91 8.32 16.22
N THR A 131 10.75 7.90 17.47
CA THR A 131 11.70 7.01 18.18
C THR A 131 11.01 5.78 18.77
N SER A 132 9.72 5.64 18.53
CA SER A 132 8.89 4.53 18.96
C SER A 132 8.17 3.89 17.77
N PRO A 133 7.78 2.61 17.88
CA PRO A 133 6.96 1.95 16.87
C PRO A 133 5.72 2.76 16.47
N ILE A 134 5.50 2.92 15.17
CA ILE A 134 4.27 3.48 14.62
C ILE A 134 3.15 2.43 14.53
N GLU A 135 1.92 2.87 14.33
CA GLU A 135 0.83 1.99 13.95
C GLU A 135 0.56 2.09 12.45
N ILE A 136 0.37 0.94 11.78
CA ILE A 136 -0.03 0.91 10.38
C ILE A 136 -1.23 -0.03 10.25
N GLY A 137 -2.30 0.52 9.70
CA GLY A 137 -3.54 -0.17 9.41
C GLY A 137 -3.80 -0.30 7.92
N PHE A 138 -4.31 -1.45 7.50
CA PHE A 138 -4.74 -1.72 6.13
C PHE A 138 -6.22 -2.12 6.10
N ASP A 139 -6.86 -1.89 4.95
CA ASP A 139 -8.18 -2.44 4.69
C ASP A 139 -8.14 -3.97 4.70
N ASP A 140 -9.16 -4.58 5.30
CA ASP A 140 -9.25 -6.04 5.44
C ASP A 140 -9.59 -6.70 4.11
N GLN A 141 -8.55 -7.00 3.34
CA GLN A 141 -8.64 -7.88 2.20
C GLN A 141 -8.30 -9.29 2.64
N SER A 142 -9.34 -10.05 3.02
CA SER A 142 -9.24 -11.41 3.58
C SER A 142 -8.32 -12.38 2.82
N ILE A 143 -8.12 -12.17 1.51
CA ILE A 143 -7.21 -12.95 0.67
C ILE A 143 -5.73 -12.63 0.93
N PHE A 144 -5.41 -11.36 1.25
CA PHE A 144 -4.03 -10.87 1.38
C PHE A 144 -3.56 -10.76 2.82
N SER A 145 -4.45 -10.55 3.80
CA SER A 145 -4.05 -10.31 5.20
C SER A 145 -3.18 -11.44 5.76
N ARG A 146 -3.51 -12.71 5.48
CA ARG A 146 -2.69 -13.85 5.90
C ARG A 146 -1.31 -13.84 5.26
N THR A 147 -1.22 -13.51 3.98
CA THR A 147 0.04 -13.52 3.23
C THR A 147 0.94 -12.37 3.66
N VAL A 148 0.38 -11.17 3.84
CA VAL A 148 1.09 -10.01 4.39
C VAL A 148 1.66 -10.33 5.75
N LEU A 149 0.85 -10.89 6.65
CA LEU A 149 1.30 -11.24 8.00
C LEU A 149 2.40 -12.29 8.01
N ALA A 150 2.39 -13.23 7.05
CA ALA A 150 3.45 -14.21 6.89
C ALA A 150 4.75 -13.58 6.35
N GLY A 151 4.66 -12.63 5.41
CA GLY A 151 5.83 -11.93 4.86
C GLY A 151 6.40 -10.86 5.79
N TYR A 152 5.58 -10.31 6.69
CA TYR A 152 5.97 -9.21 7.57
C TYR A 152 7.11 -9.56 8.53
N SER A 153 7.17 -10.79 9.04
CA SER A 153 8.26 -11.21 9.93
C SER A 153 9.62 -11.20 9.24
N SER A 154 9.67 -11.68 7.99
CA SER A 154 10.91 -11.68 7.19
C SER A 154 11.31 -10.24 6.87
N LEU A 155 10.38 -9.44 6.36
CA LEU A 155 10.63 -8.04 6.07
C LEU A 155 11.17 -7.28 7.31
N ARG A 156 10.57 -7.50 8.49
CA ARG A 156 11.04 -6.85 9.72
C ARG A 156 12.44 -7.31 10.13
N GLU A 157 12.80 -8.56 9.85
CA GLU A 157 14.15 -9.07 10.11
C GLU A 157 15.18 -8.42 9.18
N ASP A 158 14.85 -8.27 7.89
CA ASP A 158 15.67 -7.57 6.90
C ASP A 158 15.95 -6.11 7.31
N GLU A 159 15.01 -5.50 8.04
CA GLU A 159 15.15 -4.12 8.53
C GLU A 159 16.13 -3.95 9.69
N ARG A 160 16.64 -5.03 10.30
CA ARG A 160 17.62 -4.90 11.40
C ARG A 160 18.91 -4.18 11.00
N ASP A 161 19.26 -4.24 9.73
CA ASP A 161 20.42 -3.53 9.18
C ASP A 161 20.21 -2.01 9.12
N PHE A 162 18.97 -1.54 9.33
CA PHE A 162 18.57 -0.13 9.35
C PHE A 162 17.98 0.22 10.73
N PRO A 163 18.81 0.40 11.78
CA PRO A 163 18.36 0.44 13.18
C PRO A 163 17.33 1.53 13.48
N ASP A 164 17.45 2.71 12.86
CA ASP A 164 16.49 3.81 13.05
C ASP A 164 15.11 3.44 12.50
N ARG A 165 15.05 2.83 11.32
CA ARG A 165 13.80 2.36 10.71
C ARG A 165 13.23 1.16 11.46
N PHE A 166 14.08 0.21 11.86
CA PHE A 166 13.69 -0.93 12.68
C PHE A 166 13.04 -0.51 14.01
N ALA A 167 13.58 0.53 14.67
CA ALA A 167 13.07 1.04 15.94
C ALA A 167 11.64 1.60 15.83
N VAL A 168 11.28 2.16 14.67
CA VAL A 168 9.95 2.73 14.42
C VAL A 168 9.02 1.79 13.66
N MET A 169 9.49 0.64 13.17
CA MET A 169 8.61 -0.35 12.52
C MET A 169 7.43 -0.71 13.43
N PRO A 170 6.22 -0.91 12.87
CA PRO A 170 5.09 -1.33 13.67
C PRO A 170 5.40 -2.64 14.40
N VAL A 171 4.80 -2.89 15.56
CA VAL A 171 4.96 -4.22 16.19
C VAL A 171 4.36 -5.29 15.28
N ARG A 172 3.21 -4.97 14.68
CA ARG A 172 2.50 -5.76 13.70
C ARG A 172 1.51 -4.87 12.94
N PRO A 173 1.41 -4.94 11.61
CA PRO A 173 0.35 -4.27 10.87
C PRO A 173 -1.01 -4.90 11.22
N TRP A 174 -2.04 -4.08 11.35
CA TRP A 174 -3.39 -4.55 11.62
C TRP A 174 -4.30 -4.36 10.40
N PHE A 175 -5.34 -5.19 10.34
CA PHE A 175 -6.34 -5.18 9.27
C PHE A 175 -7.70 -4.92 9.90
N ARG A 176 -8.45 -3.98 9.32
CA ARG A 176 -9.79 -3.62 9.75
C ARG A 176 -10.65 -3.33 8.54
N LYS A 177 -11.95 -3.48 8.72
CA LYS A 177 -12.89 -2.96 7.74
C LYS A 177 -12.84 -1.43 7.78
N ASP A 178 -12.96 -0.82 6.61
CA ASP A 178 -13.10 0.63 6.47
C ASP A 178 -14.30 1.24 7.19
N GLN A 179 -15.32 0.44 7.50
CA GLN A 179 -16.46 0.83 8.34
C GLN A 179 -16.09 0.89 9.83
N GLU A 180 -15.05 0.19 10.26
CA GLU A 180 -14.56 0.18 11.65
C GLU A 180 -13.47 1.24 11.87
N PHE A 181 -12.67 1.53 10.84
CA PHE A 181 -11.67 2.59 10.86
C PHE A 181 -11.84 3.49 9.63
N VAL A 182 -12.62 4.56 9.81
CA VAL A 182 -13.11 5.42 8.72
C VAL A 182 -12.00 6.05 7.88
N ILE A 183 -10.79 6.23 8.44
CA ILE A 183 -9.63 6.75 7.70
C ILE A 183 -9.24 5.82 6.54
N LEU A 184 -9.55 4.52 6.60
CA LEU A 184 -9.36 3.62 5.46
C LEU A 184 -10.24 4.00 4.26
N GLN A 185 -11.39 4.67 4.46
CA GLN A 185 -12.20 5.19 3.36
C GLN A 185 -11.52 6.39 2.68
N ALA A 186 -10.75 7.18 3.44
CA ALA A 186 -9.91 8.24 2.88
C ALA A 186 -8.72 7.67 2.10
N ALA A 187 -8.10 6.60 2.60
CA ALA A 187 -7.08 5.86 1.86
C ALA A 187 -7.64 5.25 0.56
N ASP A 188 -8.87 4.72 0.59
CA ASP A 188 -9.59 4.22 -0.60
C ASP A 188 -9.84 5.34 -1.63
N MET A 189 -10.21 6.54 -1.18
CA MET A 189 -10.34 7.72 -2.05
C MET A 189 -9.04 8.01 -2.81
N LEU A 190 -7.90 8.04 -2.10
CA LEU A 190 -6.59 8.29 -2.69
C LEU A 190 -6.18 7.17 -3.66
N ALA A 191 -6.37 5.92 -3.26
CA ALA A 191 -6.00 4.76 -4.08
C ALA A 191 -6.84 4.68 -5.36
N GLY A 192 -8.12 5.08 -5.29
CA GLY A 192 -9.01 5.21 -6.42
C GLY A 192 -8.59 6.34 -7.35
N GLU A 193 -8.33 7.55 -6.84
CA GLU A 193 -7.81 8.68 -7.65
C GLU A 193 -6.52 8.29 -8.38
N LEU A 194 -5.59 7.62 -7.68
CA LEU A 194 -4.35 7.14 -8.28
C LEU A 194 -4.58 6.11 -9.40
N ARG A 195 -5.58 5.25 -9.26
CA ARG A 195 -5.94 4.25 -10.28
C ARG A 195 -6.50 4.94 -11.52
N LEU A 196 -7.41 5.87 -11.30
CA LEU A 196 -8.12 6.62 -12.31
C LEU A 196 -7.18 7.50 -13.15
N THR A 197 -6.15 8.09 -12.52
CA THR A 197 -5.09 8.84 -13.21
C THR A 197 -4.10 7.94 -13.96
N ALA A 198 -3.93 6.68 -13.55
CA ALA A 198 -3.01 5.74 -14.20
C ALA A 198 -3.58 5.05 -15.43
N GLU A 199 -4.90 4.84 -15.49
CA GLU A 199 -5.54 3.98 -16.50
C GLU A 199 -5.93 4.71 -17.79
N ASP A 200 -5.67 6.02 -17.91
CA ASP A 200 -5.87 6.86 -19.12
C ASP A 200 -7.12 6.48 -19.93
N TYR A 201 -8.24 6.23 -19.23
CA TYR A 201 -9.43 5.58 -19.78
C TYR A 201 -9.89 6.30 -21.08
N GLU A 202 -10.11 5.58 -22.18
CA GLU A 202 -10.66 6.19 -23.40
C GLU A 202 -12.14 6.59 -23.22
N ASP A 203 -12.87 5.88 -22.36
CA ASP A 203 -14.23 6.19 -21.93
C ASP A 203 -14.27 6.99 -20.62
N ASN A 204 -13.14 7.63 -20.26
CA ASN A 204 -13.07 8.41 -19.03
C ASN A 204 -14.00 9.61 -19.18
N PRO A 205 -15.12 9.69 -18.44
CA PRO A 205 -15.83 10.96 -18.39
C PRO A 205 -14.82 11.98 -17.86
N SER A 206 -14.79 13.15 -18.49
CA SER A 206 -13.76 14.21 -18.36
C SER A 206 -13.47 14.73 -16.93
N PHE A 207 -14.02 14.10 -15.90
CA PHE A 207 -13.96 14.47 -14.50
C PHE A 207 -13.15 13.52 -13.59
N ILE A 208 -12.67 12.37 -14.08
CA ILE A 208 -12.14 11.29 -13.23
C ILE A 208 -10.67 11.50 -12.77
N GLY A 209 -10.01 12.55 -13.24
CA GLY A 209 -8.84 13.17 -12.57
C GLY A 209 -9.18 14.52 -11.91
N THR A 210 -10.48 14.79 -11.67
CA THR A 210 -11.01 16.04 -11.13
C THR A 210 -12.02 15.84 -10.00
N LEU A 211 -12.17 14.64 -9.44
CA LEU A 211 -12.95 14.48 -8.21
C LEU A 211 -12.18 15.07 -7.02
N CYS A 212 -10.85 14.94 -7.06
CA CYS A 212 -9.95 15.51 -6.06
C CYS A 212 -8.76 16.26 -6.69
N PRO A 213 -8.97 17.23 -7.60
CA PRO A 213 -7.91 17.83 -8.43
C PRO A 213 -6.92 18.68 -7.61
N HIS A 214 -7.26 18.96 -6.36
CA HIS A 214 -6.47 19.72 -5.41
C HIS A 214 -5.62 18.82 -4.52
N LEU A 215 -5.91 17.52 -4.44
CA LEU A 215 -5.01 16.57 -3.79
C LEU A 215 -3.76 16.50 -4.65
N THR A 216 -2.73 17.19 -4.16
CA THR A 216 -1.43 17.19 -4.82
C THR A 216 -0.91 15.78 -4.82
N VAL A 217 -0.47 15.28 -5.98
CA VAL A 217 0.18 13.96 -6.09
C VAL A 217 1.21 13.81 -4.98
N SER A 218 1.03 12.77 -4.15
CA SER A 218 1.90 12.43 -3.04
C SER A 218 3.38 12.76 -3.30
N ARG A 219 4.03 13.44 -2.35
CA ARG A 219 5.49 13.57 -2.28
C ARG A 219 6.20 12.21 -2.39
N HIS A 220 5.52 11.15 -1.96
CA HIS A 220 5.99 9.77 -1.93
C HIS A 220 5.20 8.87 -2.89
N LEU A 221 4.81 9.38 -4.06
CA LEU A 221 4.31 8.51 -5.13
C LEU A 221 5.46 7.71 -5.75
N LYS A 222 5.35 6.38 -5.74
CA LYS A 222 6.21 5.50 -6.53
C LYS A 222 5.45 4.81 -7.64
N ASP A 223 5.96 5.02 -8.85
CA ASP A 223 5.61 4.24 -10.03
C ASP A 223 6.58 3.07 -10.12
N ILE A 224 6.05 1.84 -10.11
CA ILE A 224 6.81 0.60 -10.25
C ILE A 224 6.54 0.05 -11.65
N GLY A 225 7.46 0.35 -12.57
CA GLY A 225 7.39 -0.05 -13.97
C GLY A 225 8.28 -1.25 -14.31
N GLU A 226 8.37 -1.57 -15.60
CA GLU A 226 9.17 -2.71 -16.10
C GLU A 226 10.65 -2.61 -15.70
N ALA A 227 11.23 -1.40 -15.72
CA ALA A 227 12.62 -1.18 -15.30
C ALA A 227 12.83 -1.48 -13.81
N ASP A 228 12.00 -0.92 -12.92
CA ASP A 228 12.10 -1.17 -11.47
C ASP A 228 11.94 -2.65 -11.14
N LEU A 229 11.03 -3.34 -11.82
CA LEU A 229 10.79 -4.77 -11.64
C LEU A 229 12.00 -5.60 -12.11
N ASN A 230 12.67 -5.19 -13.18
CA ASN A 230 13.88 -5.87 -13.66
C ASN A 230 15.06 -5.64 -12.71
N ASP A 231 15.27 -4.42 -12.23
CA ASP A 231 16.32 -4.12 -11.24
C ASP A 231 16.13 -4.95 -9.97
N LEU A 232 14.88 -5.05 -9.52
CA LEU A 232 14.48 -5.86 -8.37
C LEU A 232 14.74 -7.36 -8.60
N HIS A 233 14.45 -7.84 -9.81
CA HIS A 233 14.75 -9.22 -10.19
C HIS A 233 16.25 -9.51 -10.13
N GLU A 234 17.07 -8.64 -10.74
CA GLU A 234 18.52 -8.81 -10.78
C GLU A 234 19.12 -8.81 -9.37
N HIS A 235 18.63 -7.92 -8.50
CA HIS A 235 19.06 -7.87 -7.11
C HIS A 235 18.73 -9.18 -6.35
N LEU A 236 17.54 -9.74 -6.56
CA LEU A 236 17.15 -11.01 -5.93
C LEU A 236 18.02 -12.17 -6.40
N VAL A 237 18.28 -12.26 -7.72
CA VAL A 237 19.15 -13.30 -8.28
C VAL A 237 20.54 -13.22 -7.67
N GLN A 238 21.14 -12.02 -7.62
CA GLN A 238 22.46 -11.82 -7.02
C GLN A 238 22.50 -12.19 -5.53
N THR A 239 21.42 -11.89 -4.79
CA THR A 239 21.33 -12.19 -3.35
C THR A 239 21.28 -13.70 -3.11
N LEU A 240 20.48 -14.42 -3.89
CA LEU A 240 20.37 -15.88 -3.79
C LEU A 240 21.68 -16.59 -4.19
N GLU A 241 22.32 -16.15 -5.27
CA GLU A 241 23.63 -16.70 -5.69
C GLU A 241 24.70 -16.52 -4.60
N ARG A 242 24.66 -15.39 -3.86
CA ARG A 242 25.54 -15.14 -2.73
C ARG A 242 25.25 -16.09 -1.56
N GLU A 243 23.98 -16.24 -1.19
CA GLU A 243 23.56 -17.13 -0.09
C GLU A 243 23.92 -18.60 -0.37
N GLU A 244 23.69 -19.08 -1.60
CA GLU A 244 24.08 -20.43 -2.02
C GLU A 244 25.61 -20.62 -1.98
N GLY A 245 26.36 -19.60 -2.42
CA GLY A 245 27.82 -19.60 -2.36
C GLY A 245 28.35 -19.69 -0.92
N GLU A 246 27.76 -18.92 0.00
CA GLU A 246 28.10 -18.92 1.42
C GLU A 246 27.74 -20.25 2.10
N ALA A 247 26.54 -20.79 1.84
CA ALA A 247 26.11 -22.10 2.34
C ALA A 247 27.03 -23.23 1.85
N HIS A 248 27.43 -23.20 0.57
CA HIS A 248 28.35 -24.18 0.01
C HIS A 248 29.77 -24.06 0.60
N ALA A 249 30.24 -22.85 0.89
CA ALA A 249 31.52 -22.62 1.56
C ALA A 249 31.51 -23.15 3.00
N LEU A 250 30.43 -22.91 3.76
CA LEU A 250 30.27 -23.42 5.13
C LEU A 250 30.20 -24.96 5.18
N HIS A 251 29.51 -25.59 4.22
CA HIS A 251 29.47 -27.06 4.13
C HIS A 251 30.85 -27.67 3.79
N LYS A 252 31.69 -26.97 3.01
CA LYS A 252 33.07 -27.42 2.74
C LYS A 252 33.99 -27.29 3.95
N LEU A 253 33.77 -26.30 4.80
CA LEU A 253 34.58 -26.08 6.01
C LEU A 253 34.17 -27.02 7.16
N GLY A 254 32.88 -27.38 7.26
CA GLY A 254 32.38 -28.31 8.28
C GLY A 254 32.67 -29.80 8.01
N GLY A 255 33.13 -30.15 6.81
CA GLY A 255 33.48 -31.53 6.42
C GLY A 255 34.94 -31.95 6.69
N CYS A 256 35.72 -31.11 7.39
CA CYS A 256 37.15 -31.33 7.63
C CYS A 256 37.52 -31.73 9.08
N GLU A 257 36.55 -32.02 9.96
CA GLU A 257 36.81 -32.46 11.35
C GLU A 257 36.30 -33.89 11.62
N GLU A 258 36.74 -34.87 10.86
CA GLU A 258 36.77 -36.29 11.29
C GLU A 258 38.01 -36.96 10.68
N ASP A 259 39.14 -36.87 11.40
CA ASP A 259 40.28 -37.82 11.33
C ASP A 259 41.09 -37.77 12.64
#